data_AF-A0A916QZ92-F1
#
_entry.id   AF-A0A916QZ92-F1
#
_cell.length_a   1.000
_cell.length_b   1.000
_cell.length_c   1.000
_cell.angle_alpha   90.00
_cell.angle_beta   90.00
_cell.angle_gamma   90.00
#
_symmetry.space_group_name_H-M   'P 1'
#
loop_
_entity.id
_entity.type
_entity.pdbx_description
1 polymer ?
#
loop_
_entity_poly.entity_id
_entity_poly.type
_entity_poly.pdbx_seq_one_letter_code
_entity_poly.pdbx_strand_id
1 'polypeptide(L)'
;MRNYKKAIELNKNSHDILEKIGDLLALKNQWDEAVDYYKIARLNPEFSLEERLIGLGKLKQEQGHLLQAVKLYSRAIQLKESESEPENLPISIVNKGELCQIDLESNKQIIYTEIHPEITSSLEPPKTVHPLVHPLLSEQEKKSGNSSVVVIPGGSVWINNRVPIAIASEEGKILIKDVVRSPDITALPVNNLPPVLELDEPTAFLSVRKEYNYCHWVLDLLPKIGLLQKSGLDLKNISKFVVSSQSERPFQRETLEILGIPSEKIVESIKHPYIKAKTLIIPSLVPQLGRLVTMQGWACQFIKTEFTNSEVRQKLDVSDRIYISRKDAPSRQVINESDVAEFLSKFGIKSVTLTSMSVAEQALLLASAQVVIAPHGAGLTNLLFCNSGTKVIELMSPDAVRPCYYHLSNHCSLDYYYLLGESVDAAKQDMIINIDLLSDLMKLAGIS
;
A
#
# COMPACT_ATOMS: atom_id res chain seq x y z
N MET A 1 -14.75 -30.05 36.49
CA MET A 1 -15.61 -29.18 37.33
C MET A 1 -15.60 -29.58 38.81
N ARG A 2 -16.02 -30.79 39.22
CA ARG A 2 -16.14 -31.17 40.66
C ARG A 2 -14.80 -31.17 41.43
N ASN A 3 -13.69 -31.57 40.79
CA ASN A 3 -12.35 -31.55 41.40
C ASN A 3 -11.74 -30.14 41.51
N TYR A 4 -12.14 -29.21 40.64
CA TYR A 4 -11.62 -27.84 40.62
C TYR A 4 -12.36 -26.91 41.59
N LYS A 5 -13.66 -27.12 41.83
CA LYS A 5 -14.38 -26.41 42.91
C LYS A 5 -13.80 -26.73 44.29
N LYS A 6 -13.33 -27.96 44.50
CA LYS A 6 -12.59 -28.38 45.70
C LYS A 6 -11.19 -27.77 45.78
N ALA A 7 -10.52 -27.57 44.65
CA ALA A 7 -9.23 -26.90 44.57
C ALA A 7 -9.34 -25.38 44.88
N ILE A 8 -10.44 -24.74 44.45
CA ILE A 8 -10.77 -23.35 44.81
C ILE A 8 -11.06 -23.22 46.31
N GLU A 9 -11.70 -24.21 46.95
CA GLU A 9 -11.91 -24.20 48.41
C GLU A 9 -10.62 -24.36 49.21
N LEU A 10 -9.62 -25.09 48.68
CA LEU A 10 -8.36 -25.40 49.36
C LEU A 10 -7.25 -24.36 49.11
N ASN A 11 -7.30 -23.64 47.98
CA ASN A 11 -6.36 -22.56 47.69
C ASN A 11 -7.03 -21.51 46.79
N LYS A 12 -7.74 -20.56 47.43
CA LYS A 12 -8.64 -19.61 46.77
C LYS A 12 -7.99 -18.62 45.79
N ASN A 13 -6.65 -18.53 45.75
CA ASN A 13 -5.94 -17.45 45.03
C ASN A 13 -4.92 -17.93 43.97
N SER A 14 -4.98 -19.18 43.48
CA SER A 14 -4.02 -19.63 42.46
C SER A 14 -4.45 -19.25 41.03
N HIS A 15 -3.69 -18.34 40.43
CA HIS A 15 -3.82 -17.85 39.04
C HIS A 15 -3.95 -18.98 38.00
N ASP A 16 -3.05 -19.96 38.07
CA ASP A 16 -3.00 -21.12 37.17
C ASP A 16 -4.30 -21.93 37.17
N ILE A 17 -5.02 -21.95 38.29
CA ILE A 17 -6.27 -22.69 38.44
C ILE A 17 -7.43 -21.94 37.78
N LEU A 18 -7.45 -20.60 37.89
CA LEU A 18 -8.49 -19.76 37.29
C LEU A 18 -8.33 -19.67 35.76
N GLU A 19 -7.09 -19.56 35.25
CA GLU A 19 -6.84 -19.60 33.81
C GLU A 19 -7.13 -20.98 33.22
N LYS A 20 -6.70 -22.08 33.85
CA LYS A 20 -7.05 -23.43 33.38
C LYS A 20 -8.54 -23.71 33.39
N ILE A 21 -9.30 -23.10 34.29
CA ILE A 21 -10.78 -23.20 34.28
C ILE A 21 -11.35 -22.38 33.13
N GLY A 22 -10.84 -21.17 32.87
CA GLY A 22 -11.17 -20.39 31.69
C GLY A 22 -10.89 -21.14 30.39
N ASP A 23 -9.73 -21.78 30.28
CA ASP A 23 -9.32 -22.55 29.10
C ASP A 23 -10.23 -23.75 28.88
N LEU A 24 -10.59 -24.46 29.97
CA LEU A 24 -11.49 -25.61 29.92
C LEU A 24 -12.95 -25.22 29.61
N LEU A 25 -13.39 -24.02 29.97
CA LEU A 25 -14.71 -23.47 29.61
C LEU A 25 -14.73 -22.98 28.16
N ALA A 26 -13.64 -22.36 27.70
CA ALA A 26 -13.42 -21.97 26.31
C ALA A 26 -13.41 -23.20 25.37
N LEU A 27 -12.73 -24.29 25.77
CA LEU A 27 -12.75 -25.57 25.04
C LEU A 27 -14.15 -26.21 24.97
N LYS A 28 -15.08 -25.79 25.82
CA LYS A 28 -16.49 -26.22 25.81
C LYS A 28 -17.43 -25.21 25.14
N ASN A 29 -16.88 -24.20 24.46
CA ASN A 29 -17.59 -23.09 23.83
C ASN A 29 -18.45 -22.23 24.79
N GLN A 30 -18.16 -22.25 26.09
CA GLN A 30 -18.83 -21.42 27.09
C GLN A 30 -18.05 -20.12 27.29
N TRP A 31 -18.05 -19.28 26.26
CA TRP A 31 -17.15 -18.13 26.11
C TRP A 31 -17.41 -17.00 27.10
N ASP A 32 -18.66 -16.70 27.42
CA ASP A 32 -19.00 -15.59 28.34
C ASP A 32 -18.55 -15.90 29.77
N GLU A 33 -18.76 -17.13 30.24
CA GLU A 33 -18.28 -17.59 31.55
C GLU A 33 -16.74 -17.67 31.58
N ALA A 34 -16.11 -18.17 30.50
CA ALA A 34 -14.65 -18.21 30.40
C ALA A 34 -14.03 -16.80 30.51
N VAL A 35 -14.63 -15.83 29.82
CA VAL A 35 -14.20 -14.43 29.84
C VAL A 35 -14.34 -13.82 31.24
N ASP A 36 -15.37 -14.15 32.00
CA ASP A 36 -15.52 -13.66 33.37
C ASP A 36 -14.49 -14.27 34.33
N TYR A 37 -14.12 -15.55 34.16
CA TYR A 37 -13.01 -16.13 34.92
C TYR A 37 -11.65 -15.52 34.54
N TYR A 38 -11.43 -15.18 33.27
CA TYR A 38 -10.24 -14.44 32.86
C TYR A 38 -10.23 -12.99 33.39
N LYS A 39 -11.39 -12.34 33.50
CA LYS A 39 -11.51 -11.02 34.11
C LYS A 39 -11.26 -11.08 35.62
N ILE A 40 -11.77 -12.09 36.31
CA ILE A 40 -11.52 -12.29 37.75
C ILE A 40 -10.04 -12.59 38.00
N ALA A 41 -9.42 -13.44 37.17
CA ALA A 41 -7.97 -13.64 37.20
C ALA A 41 -7.20 -12.33 36.96
N ARG A 42 -7.71 -11.40 36.13
CA ARG A 42 -7.08 -10.11 35.82
C ARG A 42 -7.38 -8.96 36.80
N LEU A 43 -8.43 -9.05 37.61
CA LEU A 43 -8.86 -8.01 38.55
C LEU A 43 -8.45 -8.31 40.00
N ASN A 44 -7.68 -9.38 40.24
CA ASN A 44 -7.26 -9.75 41.58
C ASN A 44 -6.25 -8.71 42.14
N PRO A 45 -6.50 -8.09 43.32
CA PRO A 45 -5.64 -7.06 43.90
C PRO A 45 -4.24 -7.53 44.28
N GLU A 46 -4.01 -8.85 44.35
CA GLU A 46 -2.70 -9.44 44.66
C GLU A 46 -1.71 -9.43 43.49
N PHE A 47 -2.13 -9.07 42.26
CA PHE A 47 -1.21 -8.91 41.14
C PHE A 47 -0.51 -7.55 41.17
N SER A 48 0.75 -7.55 40.73
CA SER A 48 1.49 -6.32 40.50
C SER A 48 0.82 -5.49 39.39
N LEU A 49 0.98 -4.16 39.45
CA LEU A 49 0.44 -3.28 38.41
C LEU A 49 1.06 -3.59 37.03
N GLU A 50 2.29 -4.09 37.01
CA GLU A 50 2.99 -4.57 35.82
C GLU A 50 2.22 -5.69 35.10
N GLU A 51 1.90 -6.78 35.81
CA GLU A 51 1.30 -7.97 35.20
C GLU A 51 -0.07 -7.67 34.59
N ARG A 52 -0.83 -6.76 35.22
CA ARG A 52 -2.11 -6.27 34.69
C ARG A 52 -1.93 -5.49 33.38
N LEU A 53 -0.89 -4.68 33.27
CA LEU A 53 -0.60 -3.88 32.08
C LEU A 53 -0.12 -4.75 30.90
N ILE A 54 0.68 -5.80 31.15
CA ILE A 54 1.08 -6.79 30.13
C ILE A 54 -0.15 -7.53 29.60
N GLY A 55 -1.05 -7.94 30.49
CA GLY A 55 -2.30 -8.58 30.11
C GLY A 55 -3.16 -7.70 29.20
N LEU A 56 -3.30 -6.41 29.51
CA LEU A 56 -4.06 -5.46 28.69
C LEU A 56 -3.39 -5.15 27.35
N GLY A 57 -2.05 -5.10 27.32
CA GLY A 57 -1.28 -4.94 26.08
C GLY A 57 -1.56 -6.07 25.08
N LYS A 58 -1.59 -7.33 25.55
CA LYS A 58 -1.85 -8.52 24.69
C LYS A 58 -3.24 -8.44 24.06
N LEU A 59 -4.24 -8.05 24.85
CA LEU A 59 -5.61 -7.88 24.37
C LEU A 59 -5.72 -6.77 23.31
N LYS A 60 -5.01 -5.64 23.48
CA LYS A 60 -4.99 -4.55 22.50
C LYS A 60 -4.24 -4.92 21.22
N GLN A 61 -3.21 -5.75 21.33
CA GLN A 61 -2.48 -6.32 20.20
C GLN A 61 -3.37 -7.27 19.38
N GLU A 62 -4.12 -8.17 20.04
CA GLU A 62 -5.08 -9.07 19.39
C GLU A 62 -6.24 -8.31 18.72
N GLN A 63 -6.60 -7.13 19.23
CA GLN A 63 -7.58 -6.21 18.64
C GLN A 63 -6.99 -5.30 17.53
N GLY A 64 -5.70 -5.41 17.21
CA GLY A 64 -5.04 -4.60 16.17
C GLY A 64 -4.68 -3.16 16.59
N HIS A 65 -4.88 -2.80 17.85
CA HIS A 65 -4.59 -1.47 18.40
C HIS A 65 -3.14 -1.38 18.92
N LEU A 66 -2.18 -1.52 18.00
CA LEU A 66 -0.76 -1.71 18.32
C LEU A 66 -0.13 -0.57 19.12
N LEU A 67 -0.47 0.69 18.84
CA LEU A 67 0.06 1.84 19.60
C LEU A 67 -0.43 1.88 21.06
N GLN A 68 -1.65 1.41 21.31
CA GLN A 68 -2.18 1.29 22.68
C GLN A 68 -1.54 0.11 23.40
N ALA A 69 -1.32 -1.01 22.69
CA ALA A 69 -0.59 -2.15 23.22
C ALA A 69 0.84 -1.77 23.63
N VAL A 70 1.56 -1.06 22.76
CA VAL A 70 2.91 -0.55 23.03
C VAL A 70 2.92 0.35 24.26
N LYS A 71 2.00 1.32 24.39
CA LYS A 71 1.90 2.18 25.59
C LYS A 71 1.70 1.38 26.88
N LEU A 72 0.88 0.32 26.83
CA LEU A 72 0.60 -0.52 27.99
C LEU A 72 1.80 -1.39 28.36
N TYR A 73 2.51 -1.97 27.37
CA TYR A 73 3.75 -2.70 27.61
C TYR A 73 4.87 -1.81 28.14
N SER A 74 5.06 -0.63 27.56
CA SER A 74 6.05 0.34 28.04
C SER A 74 5.79 0.74 29.49
N ARG A 75 4.52 0.90 29.89
CA ARG A 75 4.19 1.22 31.27
C ARG A 75 4.37 0.04 32.21
N ALA A 76 4.16 -1.19 31.75
CA ALA A 76 4.46 -2.39 32.53
C ALA A 76 5.97 -2.52 32.79
N ILE A 77 6.77 -2.34 31.74
CA ILE A 77 8.23 -2.44 31.79
C ILE A 77 8.82 -1.39 32.76
N GLN A 78 8.33 -0.14 32.71
CA GLN A 78 8.69 0.92 33.66
C GLN A 78 8.43 0.58 35.14
N LEU A 79 7.45 -0.29 35.42
CA LEU A 79 7.13 -0.70 36.79
C LEU A 79 8.03 -1.85 37.28
N LYS A 80 8.65 -2.58 36.35
CA LYS A 80 9.62 -3.64 36.65
C LYS A 80 11.03 -3.09 36.85
N GLU A 81 11.33 -1.97 36.19
CA GLU A 81 12.62 -1.27 36.25
C GLU A 81 12.78 -0.36 37.49
N SER A 82 11.78 -0.23 38.37
CA SER A 82 11.92 0.54 39.62
C SER A 82 12.56 -0.22 40.81
N GLU A 83 12.94 -1.50 40.64
CA GLU A 83 13.76 -2.24 41.64
C GLU A 83 15.25 -2.36 41.25
N SER A 84 15.63 -1.91 40.05
CA SER A 84 17.03 -1.75 39.65
C SER A 84 17.13 -0.82 38.46
N GLU A 85 17.53 0.42 38.69
CA GLU A 85 17.79 1.41 37.64
C GLU A 85 19.27 1.41 37.19
N PRO A 86 19.59 1.92 35.97
CA PRO A 86 18.70 2.20 34.83
C PRO A 86 19.27 1.73 33.47
N GLU A 87 18.42 1.58 32.43
CA GLU A 87 18.58 2.30 31.14
C GLU A 87 17.41 2.04 30.17
N ASN A 88 16.52 3.04 30.11
CA ASN A 88 15.39 3.17 29.20
C ASN A 88 15.85 3.47 27.76
N LEU A 89 15.14 2.98 26.75
CA LEU A 89 15.10 3.56 25.39
C LEU A 89 14.31 4.89 25.43
N PRO A 90 14.92 6.06 25.16
CA PRO A 90 14.21 7.32 25.10
C PRO A 90 13.74 7.57 23.66
N ILE A 91 12.42 7.58 23.44
CA ILE A 91 11.82 8.25 22.28
C ILE A 91 11.73 9.73 22.63
N SER A 92 12.47 10.58 21.93
CA SER A 92 12.32 12.03 22.02
C SER A 92 11.61 12.56 20.77
N ILE A 93 10.58 13.38 21.00
CA ILE A 93 9.91 14.15 19.94
C ILE A 93 10.73 15.42 19.76
N VAL A 94 11.45 15.53 18.63
CA VAL A 94 12.39 16.64 18.44
C VAL A 94 11.72 17.87 17.82
N ASN A 95 10.59 17.72 17.11
CA ASN A 95 9.66 18.80 16.71
C ASN A 95 8.38 18.19 16.11
N LYS A 96 7.33 19.01 15.88
CA LYS A 96 5.99 18.61 15.38
C LYS A 96 6.06 17.51 14.30
N GLY A 97 5.87 16.24 14.69
CA GLY A 97 5.73 15.08 13.79
C GLY A 97 6.94 14.16 13.63
N GLU A 98 8.11 14.51 14.16
CA GLU A 98 9.32 13.67 14.10
C GLU A 98 9.47 12.80 15.35
N LEU A 99 9.54 11.48 15.16
CA LEU A 99 9.85 10.50 16.20
C LEU A 99 11.29 10.01 15.99
N CYS A 100 12.18 10.27 16.94
CA CYS A 100 13.51 9.65 16.94
C CYS A 100 13.49 8.36 17.76
N GLN A 101 13.93 7.26 17.16
CA GLN A 101 14.23 6.03 17.89
C GLN A 101 15.76 5.89 17.95
N ILE A 102 16.32 5.95 19.16
CA ILE A 102 17.75 5.78 19.38
C ILE A 102 18.02 4.29 19.59
N ASP A 103 18.85 3.69 18.74
CA ASP A 103 19.39 2.35 18.97
C ASP A 103 20.58 2.48 19.94
N LEU A 104 20.37 2.13 21.20
CA LEU A 104 21.34 2.34 22.28
C LEU A 104 22.56 1.41 22.20
N GLU A 105 22.47 0.28 21.51
CA GLU A 105 23.61 -0.64 21.35
C GLU A 105 24.61 -0.14 20.30
N SER A 106 24.14 0.58 19.27
CA SER A 106 24.98 1.10 18.17
C SER A 106 25.25 2.61 18.25
N ASN A 107 24.64 3.32 19.21
CA ASN A 107 24.68 4.78 19.37
C ASN A 107 24.24 5.55 18.09
N LYS A 108 23.37 4.93 17.27
CA LYS A 108 22.89 5.48 16.00
C LYS A 108 21.43 5.91 16.13
N GLN A 109 21.16 7.16 15.72
CA GLN A 109 19.84 7.75 15.76
C GLN A 109 19.05 7.39 14.49
N ILE A 110 18.01 6.57 14.65
CA ILE A 110 17.02 6.32 13.59
C ILE A 110 15.99 7.44 13.64
N ILE A 111 15.79 8.11 12.52
CA ILE A 111 14.83 9.21 12.41
C ILE A 111 13.60 8.69 11.68
N TYR A 112 12.44 8.71 12.33
CA TYR A 112 11.15 8.41 11.74
C TYR A 112 10.35 9.71 11.62
N THR A 113 9.93 10.03 10.40
CA THR A 113 9.12 11.21 10.11
C THR A 113 7.80 10.75 9.52
N GLU A 114 6.69 10.91 10.25
CA GLU A 114 5.36 10.70 9.67
C GLU A 114 5.02 11.90 8.78
N ILE A 115 4.68 11.61 7.51
CA ILE A 115 4.37 12.64 6.51
C ILE A 115 2.87 12.77 6.31
N HIS A 116 2.18 11.64 6.22
CA HIS A 116 0.74 11.58 6.05
C HIS A 116 0.14 10.61 7.06
N PRO A 117 -0.86 11.05 7.86
CA PRO A 117 -1.52 10.18 8.80
C PRO A 117 -2.41 9.17 8.06
N GLU A 118 -2.87 8.16 8.80
CA GLU A 118 -3.92 7.26 8.35
C GLU A 118 -5.24 8.02 8.15
N ILE A 119 -5.92 7.78 7.03
CA ILE A 119 -7.17 8.48 6.67
C ILE A 119 -8.21 7.47 6.19
N THR A 120 -9.45 7.62 6.63
CA THR A 120 -10.60 6.92 6.04
C THR A 120 -11.39 7.89 5.17
N SER A 121 -11.76 7.46 3.97
CA SER A 121 -12.51 8.24 2.98
C SER A 121 -13.76 7.47 2.56
N SER A 122 -14.88 8.17 2.42
CA SER A 122 -16.07 7.58 1.79
C SER A 122 -15.82 7.37 0.29
N LEU A 123 -16.45 6.35 -0.27
CA LEU A 123 -16.46 6.05 -1.69
C LEU A 123 -17.88 6.24 -2.24
N GLU A 124 -17.99 6.99 -3.32
CA GLU A 124 -19.20 7.05 -4.13
C GLU A 124 -19.40 5.71 -4.83
N PRO A 125 -20.59 5.08 -4.73
CA PRO A 125 -20.84 3.77 -5.35
C PRO A 125 -20.62 3.80 -6.87
N PRO A 126 -20.13 2.68 -7.46
CA PRO A 126 -19.98 2.59 -8.89
C PRO A 126 -21.35 2.49 -9.58
N LYS A 127 -21.46 3.07 -10.78
CA LYS A 127 -22.69 3.05 -11.57
C LYS A 127 -22.64 1.94 -12.63
N THR A 128 -23.75 1.26 -12.86
CA THR A 128 -23.83 0.18 -13.86
C THR A 128 -25.26 -0.04 -14.33
N VAL A 129 -25.43 -0.72 -15.47
CA VAL A 129 -26.72 -1.22 -15.98
C VAL A 129 -27.03 -2.63 -15.46
N HIS A 130 -26.08 -3.27 -14.79
CA HIS A 130 -26.31 -4.56 -14.14
C HIS A 130 -27.30 -4.41 -12.98
N PRO A 131 -28.17 -5.40 -12.71
CA PRO A 131 -29.19 -5.30 -11.66
C PRO A 131 -28.64 -5.07 -10.25
N LEU A 132 -27.42 -5.54 -9.99
CA LEU A 132 -26.73 -5.42 -8.71
C LEU A 132 -25.27 -5.00 -8.93
N VAL A 133 -24.77 -4.16 -8.03
CA VAL A 133 -23.33 -3.85 -7.95
C VAL A 133 -22.56 -5.11 -7.56
N HIS A 134 -21.47 -5.39 -8.26
CA HIS A 134 -20.63 -6.55 -8.00
C HIS A 134 -20.06 -6.49 -6.56
N PRO A 135 -20.06 -7.59 -5.77
CA PRO A 135 -19.62 -7.55 -4.36
C PRO A 135 -18.20 -7.02 -4.14
N LEU A 136 -17.28 -7.26 -5.08
CA LEU A 136 -15.92 -6.71 -5.00
C LEU A 136 -15.84 -5.19 -5.22
N LEU A 137 -16.92 -4.56 -5.67
CA LEU A 137 -17.03 -3.11 -5.91
C LEU A 137 -18.03 -2.44 -4.95
N SER A 138 -18.58 -3.16 -3.97
CA SER A 138 -19.59 -2.63 -3.04
C SER A 138 -19.01 -1.97 -1.80
N GLU A 139 -17.70 -1.70 -1.78
CA GLU A 139 -17.04 -1.02 -0.66
C GLU A 139 -17.47 0.45 -0.59
N GLN A 140 -17.85 0.89 0.61
CA GLN A 140 -18.35 2.24 0.88
C GLN A 140 -17.30 3.16 1.50
N GLU A 141 -16.26 2.59 2.12
CA GLU A 141 -15.20 3.37 2.75
C GLU A 141 -13.85 2.77 2.41
N LYS A 142 -12.89 3.63 2.11
CA LYS A 142 -11.50 3.26 1.91
C LYS A 142 -10.66 3.88 3.00
N LYS A 143 -10.03 3.02 3.78
CA LYS A 143 -8.98 3.43 4.69
C LYS A 143 -7.61 3.44 3.97
N SER A 144 -6.78 4.42 4.21
CA SER A 144 -5.45 4.61 3.63
C SER A 144 -4.46 4.62 4.77
N GLY A 145 -3.43 3.77 4.69
CA GLY A 145 -2.40 3.68 5.74
C GLY A 145 -1.62 4.99 5.87
N ASN A 146 -0.91 5.15 6.99
CA ASN A 146 0.02 6.25 7.13
C ASN A 146 1.20 6.12 6.14
N SER A 147 1.87 7.23 5.91
CA SER A 147 3.06 7.31 5.06
C SER A 147 4.17 8.02 5.82
N SER A 148 5.39 7.51 5.74
CA SER A 148 6.52 8.02 6.52
C SER A 148 7.82 7.97 5.75
N VAL A 149 8.84 8.64 6.26
CA VAL A 149 10.23 8.49 5.83
C VAL A 149 11.05 8.07 7.02
N VAL A 150 11.88 7.05 6.83
CA VAL A 150 12.78 6.55 7.87
C VAL A 150 14.23 6.66 7.43
N VAL A 151 15.07 7.25 8.27
CA VAL A 151 16.50 7.45 8.01
C VAL A 151 17.31 6.62 9.00
N ILE A 152 18.18 5.77 8.48
CA ILE A 152 18.93 4.77 9.25
C ILE A 152 20.43 4.92 8.95
N PRO A 153 21.23 5.46 9.88
CA PRO A 153 22.68 5.44 9.77
C PRO A 153 23.20 3.99 9.73
N GLY A 154 24.04 3.65 8.75
CA GLY A 154 24.59 2.31 8.54
C GLY A 154 23.56 1.23 8.19
N GLY A 155 22.38 1.63 7.69
CA GLY A 155 21.31 0.70 7.36
C GLY A 155 21.61 -0.18 6.14
N SER A 156 21.05 -1.38 6.13
CA SER A 156 21.12 -2.30 4.99
C SER A 156 19.75 -2.82 4.59
N VAL A 157 19.58 -3.14 3.32
CA VAL A 157 18.35 -3.68 2.73
C VAL A 157 18.67 -4.87 1.86
N TRP A 158 17.85 -5.90 1.96
CA TRP A 158 17.92 -7.08 1.11
C TRP A 158 16.63 -7.26 0.28
N ILE A 159 16.75 -7.95 -0.84
CA ILE A 159 15.64 -8.21 -1.76
C ILE A 159 15.72 -9.66 -2.18
N ASN A 160 14.63 -10.39 -1.93
CA ASN A 160 14.48 -11.76 -2.39
C ASN A 160 13.38 -11.84 -3.44
N ASN A 161 13.68 -12.43 -4.60
CA ASN A 161 12.68 -12.78 -5.60
C ASN A 161 11.68 -11.64 -5.92
N ARG A 162 12.20 -10.41 -6.12
CA ARG A 162 11.42 -9.20 -6.47
C ARG A 162 10.40 -8.75 -5.41
N VAL A 163 10.57 -9.21 -4.18
CA VAL A 163 9.90 -8.69 -2.98
C VAL A 163 11.00 -8.05 -2.14
N PRO A 164 10.91 -6.75 -1.81
CA PRO A 164 11.83 -6.15 -0.86
C PRO A 164 11.67 -6.83 0.49
N ILE A 165 12.75 -7.32 1.08
CA ILE A 165 12.72 -8.05 2.35
C ILE A 165 13.77 -7.48 3.30
N ALA A 166 13.26 -6.95 4.41
CA ALA A 166 13.97 -6.65 5.65
C ALA A 166 15.12 -5.64 5.57
N ILE A 167 15.03 -4.68 6.49
CA ILE A 167 15.99 -3.62 6.71
C ILE A 167 16.74 -3.99 8.00
N ALA A 168 18.04 -4.27 7.89
CA ALA A 168 18.87 -4.65 9.01
C ALA A 168 19.84 -3.52 9.37
N SER A 169 19.97 -3.20 10.67
CA SER A 169 21.17 -2.54 11.17
C SER A 169 22.35 -3.51 11.14
N GLU A 170 23.55 -2.99 11.39
CA GLU A 170 24.86 -3.66 11.28
C GLU A 170 24.98 -5.06 11.92
N GLU A 171 24.08 -5.43 12.83
CA GLU A 171 24.10 -6.71 13.54
C GLU A 171 23.05 -7.74 13.05
N GLY A 172 22.42 -7.50 11.90
CA GLY A 172 21.40 -8.44 11.36
C GLY A 172 20.06 -8.39 12.10
N LYS A 173 19.86 -7.42 13.01
CA LYS A 173 18.58 -7.15 13.65
C LYS A 173 17.66 -6.37 12.68
N ILE A 174 16.51 -6.95 12.37
CA ILE A 174 15.50 -6.35 11.48
C ILE A 174 14.80 -5.20 12.22
N LEU A 175 15.06 -3.96 11.82
CA LEU A 175 14.52 -2.78 12.49
C LEU A 175 13.14 -2.35 11.96
N ILE A 176 12.86 -2.60 10.68
CA ILE A 176 11.63 -2.11 10.03
C ILE A 176 11.09 -3.20 9.08
N LYS A 177 9.82 -3.56 9.27
CA LYS A 177 9.08 -4.58 8.48
C LYS A 177 8.17 -3.96 7.42
N ASP A 178 8.64 -2.94 6.72
CA ASP A 178 7.76 -2.09 5.92
C ASP A 178 7.39 -2.64 4.53
N VAL A 179 7.63 -3.93 4.22
CA VAL A 179 7.37 -4.40 2.85
C VAL A 179 6.74 -5.78 2.72
N VAL A 180 6.25 -6.40 3.80
CA VAL A 180 5.76 -7.79 3.68
C VAL A 180 4.31 -7.95 4.15
N ARG A 181 3.43 -8.20 3.17
CA ARG A 181 2.05 -8.69 3.32
C ARG A 181 1.96 -10.17 3.75
N SER A 182 2.95 -10.67 4.48
CA SER A 182 3.03 -12.08 4.86
C SER A 182 3.56 -12.19 6.30
N PRO A 183 2.74 -12.70 7.24
CA PRO A 183 3.16 -12.92 8.62
C PRO A 183 4.23 -14.02 8.78
N ASP A 184 4.59 -14.75 7.71
CA ASP A 184 5.46 -15.93 7.79
C ASP A 184 6.96 -15.67 7.62
N ILE A 185 7.41 -14.42 7.45
CA ILE A 185 8.85 -14.12 7.28
C ILE A 185 9.53 -13.76 8.62
N THR A 186 9.08 -14.35 9.72
CA THR A 186 9.66 -14.17 11.06
C THR A 186 10.97 -14.94 11.26
N ALA A 187 11.37 -15.79 10.30
CA ALA A 187 12.62 -16.53 10.35
C ALA A 187 13.29 -16.56 8.96
N LEU A 188 14.07 -15.53 8.64
CA LEU A 188 15.00 -15.60 7.51
C LEU A 188 16.34 -16.12 8.02
N PRO A 189 16.91 -17.16 7.39
CA PRO A 189 18.26 -17.58 7.71
C PRO A 189 19.23 -16.50 7.20
N VAL A 190 19.78 -15.71 8.12
CA VAL A 190 20.89 -14.75 7.91
C VAL A 190 22.13 -15.44 7.30
N ASN A 191 22.17 -16.77 7.30
CA ASN A 191 23.33 -17.58 6.96
C ASN A 191 23.69 -17.64 5.47
N ASN A 192 22.90 -17.07 4.54
CA ASN A 192 23.17 -17.09 3.09
C ASN A 192 22.71 -15.80 2.38
N LEU A 193 23.18 -14.64 2.83
CA LEU A 193 22.94 -13.38 2.12
C LEU A 193 23.81 -13.30 0.84
N PRO A 194 23.30 -12.72 -0.27
CA PRO A 194 24.10 -12.49 -1.47
C PRO A 194 25.21 -11.45 -1.19
N PRO A 195 26.21 -11.28 -2.09
CA PRO A 195 27.25 -10.28 -1.91
C PRO A 195 26.68 -8.88 -1.68
N VAL A 196 27.18 -8.20 -0.65
CA VAL A 196 26.76 -6.84 -0.30
C VAL A 196 27.37 -5.82 -1.25
N LEU A 197 26.57 -4.87 -1.71
CA LEU A 197 27.04 -3.61 -2.26
C LEU A 197 27.12 -2.59 -1.13
N GLU A 198 28.32 -2.16 -0.79
CA GLU A 198 28.54 -1.09 0.19
C GLU A 198 28.55 0.28 -0.51
N LEU A 199 27.77 1.21 0.04
CA LEU A 199 27.65 2.59 -0.43
C LEU A 199 27.99 3.54 0.74
N ASP A 200 29.14 4.20 0.71
CA ASP A 200 29.51 5.20 1.75
C ASP A 200 28.80 6.56 1.54
N GLU A 201 27.55 6.54 1.11
CA GLU A 201 26.80 7.72 0.70
C GLU A 201 25.30 7.61 1.07
N PRO A 202 24.59 8.74 1.27
CA PRO A 202 23.15 8.72 1.49
C PRO A 202 22.39 8.08 0.33
N THR A 203 21.62 7.04 0.64
CA THR A 203 20.97 6.18 -0.34
C THR A 203 19.48 6.04 -0.02
N ALA A 204 18.61 6.40 -0.95
CA ALA A 204 17.17 6.20 -0.82
C ALA A 204 16.72 4.86 -1.42
N PHE A 205 15.90 4.12 -0.69
CA PHE A 205 15.36 2.84 -1.13
C PHE A 205 13.94 2.98 -1.66
N LEU A 206 13.79 2.97 -2.99
CA LEU A 206 12.50 3.17 -3.66
C LEU A 206 11.85 1.86 -4.10
N SER A 207 12.60 0.76 -4.22
CA SER A 207 12.09 -0.47 -4.82
C SER A 207 10.77 -0.97 -4.19
N VAL A 208 9.88 -1.48 -5.04
CA VAL A 208 8.56 -2.05 -4.73
C VAL A 208 8.34 -3.37 -5.48
N ARG A 209 7.31 -4.11 -5.08
CA ARG A 209 6.95 -5.37 -5.75
C ARG A 209 6.31 -5.07 -7.11
N LYS A 210 6.66 -5.86 -8.15
CA LYS A 210 6.11 -5.76 -9.51
C LYS A 210 6.34 -4.40 -10.21
N GLU A 211 7.48 -3.75 -9.98
CA GLU A 211 7.87 -2.49 -10.64
C GLU A 211 7.80 -2.51 -12.18
N TYR A 212 7.94 -3.69 -12.80
CA TYR A 212 7.78 -3.85 -14.25
C TYR A 212 6.35 -3.54 -14.75
N ASN A 213 5.37 -3.52 -13.84
CA ASN A 213 3.99 -3.19 -14.15
C ASN A 213 3.76 -1.69 -13.94
N TYR A 214 3.28 -1.01 -14.99
CA TYR A 214 3.05 0.43 -14.99
C TYR A 214 2.20 0.93 -13.80
N CYS A 215 1.17 0.18 -13.39
CA CYS A 215 0.30 0.55 -12.27
C CYS A 215 1.07 0.62 -10.95
N HIS A 216 1.86 -0.42 -10.63
CA HIS A 216 2.67 -0.47 -9.42
C HIS A 216 3.81 0.56 -9.45
N TRP A 217 4.41 0.79 -10.61
CA TRP A 217 5.42 1.83 -10.75
C TRP A 217 4.85 3.21 -10.41
N VAL A 218 3.76 3.58 -11.06
CA VAL A 218 3.15 4.91 -10.91
C VAL A 218 2.54 5.08 -9.53
N LEU A 219 1.84 4.08 -8.98
CA LEU A 219 1.08 4.24 -7.74
C LEU A 219 1.81 3.77 -6.48
N ASP A 220 2.86 2.95 -6.57
CA ASP A 220 3.61 2.48 -5.40
C ASP A 220 5.05 3.01 -5.34
N LEU A 221 5.70 3.27 -6.49
CA LEU A 221 7.08 3.77 -6.51
C LEU A 221 7.16 5.30 -6.60
N LEU A 222 6.49 5.92 -7.59
CA LEU A 222 6.61 7.37 -7.77
C LEU A 222 6.20 8.18 -6.52
N PRO A 223 5.15 7.82 -5.73
CA PRO A 223 4.79 8.58 -4.54
C PRO A 223 5.85 8.57 -3.45
N LYS A 224 6.73 7.54 -3.43
CA LYS A 224 7.87 7.52 -2.50
C LYS A 224 8.82 8.70 -2.73
N ILE A 225 8.96 9.18 -3.96
CA ILE A 225 9.76 10.37 -4.28
C ILE A 225 9.08 11.62 -3.70
N GLY A 226 7.76 11.71 -3.80
CA GLY A 226 6.97 12.76 -3.15
C GLY A 226 7.10 12.75 -1.61
N LEU A 227 7.21 11.57 -0.98
CA LEU A 227 7.50 11.47 0.46
C LEU A 227 8.87 12.02 0.81
N LEU A 228 9.89 11.70 0.02
CA LEU A 228 11.24 12.24 0.22
C LEU A 228 11.21 13.78 0.17
N GLN A 229 10.57 14.36 -0.83
CA GLN A 229 10.43 15.83 -0.94
C GLN A 229 9.66 16.43 0.24
N LYS A 230 8.56 15.79 0.67
CA LYS A 230 7.74 16.28 1.79
C LYS A 230 8.41 16.10 3.16
N SER A 231 9.38 15.19 3.29
CA SER A 231 10.14 14.99 4.52
C SER A 231 11.15 16.11 4.83
N GLY A 232 11.29 17.10 3.93
CA GLY A 232 12.29 18.17 4.07
C GLY A 232 13.69 17.77 3.60
N LEU A 233 13.87 16.54 3.09
CA LEU A 233 15.11 16.11 2.45
C LEU A 233 15.22 16.72 1.05
N ASP A 234 16.35 17.38 0.77
CA ASP A 234 16.69 17.79 -0.59
C ASP A 234 17.18 16.56 -1.38
N LEU A 235 16.46 16.22 -2.46
CA LEU A 235 16.83 15.13 -3.37
C LEU A 235 18.25 15.26 -3.92
N LYS A 236 18.80 16.48 -4.01
CA LYS A 236 20.18 16.71 -4.46
C LYS A 236 21.20 16.11 -3.49
N ASN A 237 20.89 16.07 -2.20
CA ASN A 237 21.74 15.53 -1.14
C ASN A 237 21.65 13.99 -1.04
N ILE A 238 20.66 13.38 -1.69
CA ILE A 238 20.59 11.93 -1.84
C ILE A 238 21.51 11.55 -3.01
N SER A 239 22.50 10.72 -2.72
CA SER A 239 23.56 10.38 -3.69
C SER A 239 23.17 9.19 -4.55
N LYS A 240 22.44 8.22 -3.98
CA LYS A 240 21.92 7.05 -4.71
C LYS A 240 20.44 6.81 -4.47
N PHE A 241 19.75 6.32 -5.50
CA PHE A 241 18.36 5.86 -5.45
C PHE A 241 18.30 4.42 -5.92
N VAL A 242 17.84 3.54 -5.05
CA VAL A 242 17.71 2.11 -5.31
C VAL A 242 16.33 1.85 -5.91
N VAL A 243 16.31 1.30 -7.12
CA VAL A 243 15.09 0.87 -7.85
C VAL A 243 15.32 -0.53 -8.40
N SER A 244 14.28 -1.33 -8.64
CA SER A 244 14.45 -2.72 -9.07
C SER A 244 15.08 -2.83 -10.46
N SER A 245 14.63 -2.02 -11.42
CA SER A 245 15.26 -1.92 -12.74
C SER A 245 14.82 -0.66 -13.47
N GLN A 246 15.75 0.01 -14.15
CA GLN A 246 15.46 1.07 -15.12
C GLN A 246 15.70 0.62 -16.57
N SER A 247 16.54 -0.40 -16.76
CA SER A 247 17.02 -0.80 -18.08
C SER A 247 15.94 -1.44 -18.96
N GLU A 248 14.87 -1.98 -18.38
CA GLU A 248 13.89 -2.77 -19.14
C GLU A 248 12.75 -1.95 -19.78
N ARG A 249 12.42 -0.73 -19.30
CA ARG A 249 11.18 -0.05 -19.74
C ARG A 249 11.31 1.48 -19.90
N PRO A 250 10.89 2.05 -21.06
CA PRO A 250 10.97 3.50 -21.30
C PRO A 250 10.27 4.37 -20.26
N PHE A 251 9.06 3.99 -19.81
CA PHE A 251 8.28 4.80 -18.85
C PHE A 251 9.00 4.98 -17.50
N GLN A 252 9.83 4.01 -17.09
CA GLN A 252 10.54 4.07 -15.81
C GLN A 252 11.61 5.17 -15.85
N ARG A 253 12.36 5.25 -16.94
CA ARG A 253 13.37 6.29 -17.15
C ARG A 253 12.73 7.66 -17.29
N GLU A 254 11.73 7.77 -18.18
CA GLU A 254 11.02 9.02 -18.43
C GLU A 254 10.44 9.61 -17.13
N THR A 255 9.73 8.81 -16.33
CA THR A 255 9.12 9.28 -15.09
C THR A 255 10.13 9.68 -14.02
N LEU A 256 11.27 9.00 -13.93
CA LEU A 256 12.33 9.37 -12.98
C LEU A 256 13.08 10.63 -13.40
N GLU A 257 13.32 10.81 -14.71
CA GLU A 257 13.89 12.03 -15.27
C GLU A 257 12.96 13.23 -15.01
N ILE A 258 11.65 13.09 -15.26
CA ILE A 258 10.64 14.12 -14.96
C ILE A 258 10.67 14.51 -13.47
N LEU A 259 10.82 13.53 -12.57
CA LEU A 259 10.90 13.77 -11.13
C LEU A 259 12.29 14.19 -10.64
N GLY A 260 13.21 14.49 -11.54
CA GLY A 260 14.54 15.03 -11.21
C GLY A 260 15.51 14.00 -10.61
N ILE A 261 15.29 12.70 -10.86
CA ILE A 261 16.20 11.63 -10.45
C ILE A 261 17.06 11.23 -11.65
N PRO A 262 18.33 11.66 -11.69
CA PRO A 262 19.18 11.42 -12.85
C PRO A 262 19.72 9.98 -12.86
N SER A 263 19.93 9.45 -14.06
CA SER A 263 20.25 8.02 -14.28
C SER A 263 21.54 7.55 -13.58
N GLU A 264 22.53 8.43 -13.41
CA GLU A 264 23.82 8.13 -12.77
C GLU A 264 23.72 7.97 -11.24
N LYS A 265 22.62 8.43 -10.64
CA LYS A 265 22.32 8.21 -9.21
C LYS A 265 21.57 6.91 -8.97
N ILE A 266 21.25 6.14 -10.00
CA ILE A 266 20.43 4.93 -9.87
C ILE A 266 21.29 3.71 -9.54
N VAL A 267 20.82 2.93 -8.57
CA VAL A 267 21.36 1.60 -8.26
C VAL A 267 20.27 0.57 -8.52
N GLU A 268 20.53 -0.35 -9.45
CA GLU A 268 19.56 -1.40 -9.80
C GLU A 268 19.63 -2.56 -8.81
N SER A 269 18.57 -2.73 -8.04
CA SER A 269 18.51 -3.69 -6.95
C SER A 269 18.35 -5.15 -7.41
N ILE A 270 18.05 -5.38 -8.70
CA ILE A 270 18.14 -6.72 -9.32
C ILE A 270 19.61 -7.15 -9.48
N LYS A 271 20.52 -6.21 -9.75
CA LYS A 271 21.97 -6.48 -9.85
C LYS A 271 22.62 -6.56 -8.48
N HIS A 272 22.12 -5.75 -7.54
CA HIS A 272 22.61 -5.64 -6.18
C HIS A 272 21.48 -5.91 -5.19
N PRO A 273 21.13 -7.20 -4.96
CA PRO A 273 20.01 -7.57 -4.09
C PRO A 273 20.29 -7.39 -2.60
N TYR A 274 21.54 -7.14 -2.19
CA TYR A 274 21.90 -6.76 -0.83
C TYR A 274 22.71 -5.46 -0.87
N ILE A 275 22.21 -4.41 -0.23
CA ILE A 275 22.80 -3.07 -0.24
C ILE A 275 22.96 -2.60 1.20
N LYS A 276 24.14 -2.13 1.56
CA LYS A 276 24.44 -1.44 2.82
C LYS A 276 24.85 -0.01 2.50
N ALA A 277 24.25 0.96 3.17
CA ALA A 277 24.53 2.37 2.95
C ALA A 277 25.00 3.08 4.22
N LYS A 278 25.84 4.11 4.09
CA LYS A 278 26.22 5.00 5.18
C LYS A 278 25.00 5.60 5.86
N THR A 279 24.02 6.00 5.05
CA THR A 279 22.70 6.44 5.52
C THR A 279 21.67 5.87 4.55
N LEU A 280 20.80 5.00 5.05
CA LEU A 280 19.70 4.42 4.28
C LEU A 280 18.42 5.21 4.57
N ILE A 281 17.77 5.72 3.52
CA ILE A 281 16.54 6.51 3.59
C ILE A 281 15.41 5.69 2.98
N ILE A 282 14.31 5.52 3.70
CA ILE A 282 13.24 4.59 3.38
C ILE A 282 11.91 5.32 3.42
N PRO A 283 11.43 5.78 2.25
CA PRO A 283 10.06 6.25 2.11
C PRO A 283 9.09 5.06 2.15
N SER A 284 8.28 5.05 3.19
CA SER A 284 7.30 4.02 3.54
C SER A 284 5.91 4.38 3.01
N LEU A 285 5.33 3.43 2.28
CA LEU A 285 3.92 3.45 1.88
C LEU A 285 3.30 2.15 2.37
N VAL A 286 2.54 2.20 3.46
CA VAL A 286 1.92 1.00 4.01
C VAL A 286 0.68 0.63 3.18
N PRO A 287 0.70 -0.46 2.39
CA PRO A 287 -0.51 -0.96 1.78
C PRO A 287 -1.38 -1.56 2.87
N GLN A 288 -2.69 -1.33 2.80
CA GLN A 288 -3.60 -2.10 3.62
C GLN A 288 -3.48 -3.60 3.32
N LEU A 289 -3.54 -4.42 4.38
CA LEU A 289 -3.67 -5.87 4.25
C LEU A 289 -4.74 -6.21 3.19
N GLY A 290 -4.42 -7.13 2.28
CA GLY A 290 -5.37 -7.57 1.24
C GLY A 290 -5.43 -6.73 -0.05
N ARG A 291 -4.94 -5.48 -0.08
CA ARG A 291 -4.88 -4.66 -1.34
C ARG A 291 -3.55 -4.61 -2.09
N LEU A 292 -3.62 -4.76 -3.42
CA LEU A 292 -2.45 -4.87 -4.31
C LEU A 292 -1.67 -3.56 -4.49
N VAL A 293 -2.31 -2.39 -4.34
CA VAL A 293 -1.73 -1.06 -4.65
C VAL A 293 -2.03 -0.06 -3.53
N THR A 294 -1.07 0.82 -3.25
CA THR A 294 -1.12 1.91 -2.26
C THR A 294 -1.72 3.19 -2.84
N MET A 295 -3.02 3.18 -3.14
CA MET A 295 -3.69 4.41 -3.60
C MET A 295 -4.04 5.31 -2.43
N GLN A 296 -3.41 6.48 -2.40
CA GLN A 296 -3.69 7.55 -1.45
C GLN A 296 -3.98 8.85 -2.22
N GLY A 297 -4.91 9.67 -1.74
CA GLY A 297 -5.31 10.90 -2.44
C GLY A 297 -4.15 11.88 -2.67
N TRP A 298 -3.29 12.06 -1.67
CA TRP A 298 -2.11 12.93 -1.80
C TRP A 298 -1.11 12.41 -2.85
N ALA A 299 -0.98 11.07 -2.98
CA ALA A 299 -0.08 10.44 -3.94
C ALA A 299 -0.57 10.67 -5.37
N CYS A 300 -1.88 10.53 -5.59
CA CYS A 300 -2.51 10.84 -6.88
C CYS A 300 -2.31 12.32 -7.24
N GLN A 301 -2.53 13.23 -6.27
CA GLN A 301 -2.35 14.66 -6.48
C GLN A 301 -0.89 15.04 -6.77
N PHE A 302 0.07 14.42 -6.08
CA PHE A 302 1.49 14.60 -6.33
C PHE A 302 1.83 14.24 -7.78
N ILE A 303 1.53 13.02 -8.21
CA ILE A 303 1.82 12.57 -9.58
C ILE A 303 1.08 13.45 -10.60
N LYS A 304 -0.21 13.74 -10.39
CA LYS A 304 -0.95 14.62 -11.30
C LYS A 304 -0.26 15.98 -11.47
N THR A 305 0.21 16.57 -10.38
CA THR A 305 0.88 17.88 -10.41
C THR A 305 2.18 17.82 -11.21
N GLU A 306 3.06 16.86 -10.94
CA GLU A 306 4.38 16.76 -11.59
C GLU A 306 4.28 16.53 -13.11
N PHE A 307 3.31 15.75 -13.55
CA PHE A 307 3.21 15.33 -14.96
C PHE A 307 2.27 16.18 -15.81
N THR A 308 1.51 17.12 -15.21
CA THR A 308 0.62 18.05 -15.94
C THR A 308 1.10 19.50 -15.92
N ASN A 309 2.26 19.78 -15.30
CA ASN A 309 2.87 21.12 -15.17
C ASN A 309 3.69 21.56 -16.39
N SER A 310 3.59 20.87 -17.53
CA SER A 310 4.44 21.17 -18.69
C SER A 310 3.85 22.25 -19.60
N GLU A 311 4.75 23.06 -20.20
CA GLU A 311 4.44 23.98 -21.31
C GLU A 311 3.92 23.25 -22.58
N VAL A 312 3.96 21.91 -22.58
CA VAL A 312 3.55 21.01 -23.68
C VAL A 312 2.03 21.02 -23.92
N ARG A 313 1.23 21.68 -23.06
CA ARG A 313 -0.22 21.86 -23.22
C ARG A 313 -0.64 22.44 -24.59
N GLN A 314 0.25 23.13 -25.30
CA GLN A 314 -0.12 23.89 -26.50
C GLN A 314 -0.03 23.14 -27.85
N LYS A 315 0.30 21.84 -27.89
CA LYS A 315 0.63 21.19 -29.18
C LYS A 315 -0.06 19.86 -29.53
N LEU A 316 -0.93 19.33 -28.68
CA LEU A 316 -1.60 18.06 -28.99
C LEU A 316 -3.06 18.29 -29.42
N ASP A 317 -3.40 17.82 -30.61
CA ASP A 317 -4.78 17.62 -31.06
C ASP A 317 -5.34 16.40 -30.30
N VAL A 318 -5.74 16.65 -29.05
CA VAL A 318 -6.28 15.63 -28.14
C VAL A 318 -7.79 15.57 -28.26
N SER A 319 -8.31 14.37 -28.51
CA SER A 319 -9.74 14.10 -28.36
C SER A 319 -10.09 14.17 -26.88
N ASP A 320 -11.19 14.85 -26.54
CA ASP A 320 -11.75 14.85 -25.19
C ASP A 320 -12.55 13.57 -24.88
N ARG A 321 -12.78 12.71 -25.88
CA ARG A 321 -13.49 11.43 -25.74
C ARG A 321 -12.63 10.29 -26.29
N ILE A 322 -12.23 9.37 -25.42
CA ILE A 322 -11.29 8.32 -25.78
C ILE A 322 -11.74 6.92 -25.36
N TYR A 323 -11.38 5.94 -26.19
CA TYR A 323 -11.41 4.53 -25.86
C TYR A 323 -9.97 4.00 -25.77
N ILE A 324 -9.54 3.55 -24.60
CA ILE A 324 -8.20 2.99 -24.42
C ILE A 324 -8.22 1.51 -24.79
N SER A 325 -7.65 1.19 -25.95
CA SER A 325 -7.49 -0.16 -26.46
C SER A 325 -6.54 -1.00 -25.59
N ARG A 326 -6.80 -2.31 -25.54
CA ARG A 326 -5.90 -3.31 -24.97
C ARG A 326 -5.48 -4.38 -25.98
N LYS A 327 -5.64 -4.14 -27.29
CA LYS A 327 -5.30 -5.09 -28.37
C LYS A 327 -3.86 -5.59 -28.35
N ASP A 328 -2.96 -4.80 -27.78
CA ASP A 328 -1.53 -5.07 -27.66
C ASP A 328 -1.14 -5.70 -26.31
N ALA A 329 -2.09 -5.90 -25.40
CA ALA A 329 -1.88 -6.54 -24.12
C ALA A 329 -2.08 -8.06 -24.22
N PRO A 330 -1.38 -8.89 -23.44
CA PRO A 330 -1.51 -10.35 -23.54
C PRO A 330 -2.80 -10.93 -22.95
N SER A 331 -3.64 -10.11 -22.31
CA SER A 331 -4.77 -10.55 -21.49
C SER A 331 -5.74 -9.40 -21.21
N ARG A 332 -7.00 -9.75 -20.90
CA ARG A 332 -8.13 -8.82 -20.71
C ARG A 332 -8.39 -8.00 -21.96
N GLN A 333 -8.34 -8.67 -23.11
CA GLN A 333 -8.70 -8.09 -24.39
C GLN A 333 -10.22 -8.11 -24.56
N VAL A 334 -10.73 -7.16 -25.35
CA VAL A 334 -12.10 -7.19 -25.86
C VAL A 334 -12.07 -7.88 -27.22
N ILE A 335 -12.61 -9.09 -27.31
CA ILE A 335 -12.49 -9.91 -28.52
C ILE A 335 -13.24 -9.29 -29.70
N ASN A 336 -14.38 -8.64 -29.45
CA ASN A 336 -15.15 -7.89 -30.44
C ASN A 336 -14.78 -6.39 -30.47
N GLU A 337 -13.50 -6.05 -30.28
CA GLU A 337 -13.05 -4.65 -30.20
C GLU A 337 -13.36 -3.83 -31.46
N SER A 338 -13.35 -4.45 -32.65
CA SER A 338 -13.75 -3.78 -33.90
C SER A 338 -15.18 -3.26 -33.83
N ASP A 339 -16.12 -4.08 -33.35
CA ASP A 339 -17.54 -3.71 -33.25
C ASP A 339 -17.74 -2.63 -32.19
N VAL A 340 -17.04 -2.76 -31.05
CA VAL A 340 -17.05 -1.75 -29.98
C VAL A 340 -16.49 -0.42 -30.50
N ALA A 341 -15.34 -0.43 -31.17
CA ALA A 341 -14.72 0.78 -31.70
C ALA A 341 -15.59 1.44 -32.79
N GLU A 342 -16.21 0.66 -33.68
CA GLU A 342 -17.14 1.17 -34.68
C GLU A 342 -18.35 1.83 -34.01
N PHE A 343 -18.95 1.16 -33.02
CA PHE A 343 -20.06 1.71 -32.25
C PHE A 343 -19.68 3.02 -31.56
N LEU A 344 -18.56 3.03 -30.83
CA LEU A 344 -18.08 4.20 -30.08
C LEU A 344 -17.73 5.39 -31.00
N SER A 345 -17.24 5.14 -32.21
CA SER A 345 -16.90 6.18 -33.18
C SER A 345 -18.10 7.07 -33.57
N LYS A 346 -19.32 6.52 -33.51
CA LYS A 346 -20.58 7.24 -33.77
C LYS A 346 -20.85 8.34 -32.73
N PHE A 347 -20.18 8.28 -31.58
CA PHE A 347 -20.27 9.23 -30.46
C PHE A 347 -19.04 10.14 -30.35
N GLY A 348 -18.19 10.17 -31.39
CA GLY A 348 -16.93 10.92 -31.41
C GLY A 348 -15.83 10.35 -30.50
N ILE A 349 -16.00 9.12 -29.99
CA ILE A 349 -15.01 8.49 -29.12
C ILE A 349 -13.92 7.86 -29.98
N LYS A 350 -12.67 8.33 -29.80
CA LYS A 350 -11.51 7.88 -30.57
C LYS A 350 -10.77 6.76 -29.86
N SER A 351 -10.49 5.66 -30.56
CA SER A 351 -9.64 4.58 -30.04
C SER A 351 -8.17 5.01 -29.98
N VAL A 352 -7.49 4.73 -28.86
CA VAL A 352 -6.08 5.04 -28.62
C VAL A 352 -5.37 3.83 -28.00
N THR A 353 -4.08 3.69 -28.28
CA THR A 353 -3.21 2.69 -27.65
C THR A 353 -2.13 3.43 -26.88
N LEU A 354 -2.11 3.31 -25.55
CA LEU A 354 -1.21 4.14 -24.72
C LEU A 354 0.25 3.68 -24.74
N THR A 355 0.52 2.41 -25.08
CA THR A 355 1.90 1.87 -25.11
C THR A 355 2.78 2.51 -26.18
N SER A 356 2.19 3.17 -27.19
CA SER A 356 2.90 3.93 -28.20
C SER A 356 3.15 5.39 -27.81
N MET A 357 2.71 5.82 -26.62
CA MET A 357 2.83 7.20 -26.14
C MET A 357 3.81 7.28 -24.97
N SER A 358 4.51 8.40 -24.88
CA SER A 358 5.27 8.78 -23.68
C SER A 358 4.33 8.97 -22.49
N VAL A 359 4.82 8.85 -21.25
CA VAL A 359 4.03 9.11 -20.04
C VAL A 359 3.53 10.56 -20.01
N ALA A 360 4.34 11.52 -20.45
CA ALA A 360 3.90 12.91 -20.57
C ALA A 360 2.75 13.07 -21.59
N GLU A 361 2.82 12.40 -22.75
CA GLU A 361 1.73 12.40 -23.74
C GLU A 361 0.46 11.74 -23.19
N GLN A 362 0.59 10.61 -22.48
CA GLN A 362 -0.53 9.95 -21.80
C GLN A 362 -1.16 10.88 -20.76
N ALA A 363 -0.35 11.58 -19.95
CA ALA A 363 -0.83 12.50 -18.95
C ALA A 363 -1.62 13.66 -19.56
N LEU A 364 -1.13 14.25 -20.66
CA LEU A 364 -1.82 15.33 -21.36
C LEU A 364 -3.12 14.86 -22.01
N LEU A 365 -3.12 13.70 -22.66
CA LEU A 365 -4.32 13.12 -23.26
C LEU A 365 -5.43 12.93 -22.20
N LEU A 366 -5.08 12.33 -21.06
CA LEU A 366 -6.05 12.04 -20.00
C LEU A 366 -6.45 13.31 -19.23
N ALA A 367 -5.56 14.29 -19.08
CA ALA A 367 -5.90 15.58 -18.50
C ALA A 367 -6.90 16.39 -19.34
N SER A 368 -7.03 16.10 -20.64
CA SER A 368 -8.02 16.70 -21.53
C SER A 368 -9.29 15.84 -21.72
N ALA A 369 -9.30 14.61 -21.23
CA ALA A 369 -10.41 13.69 -21.44
C ALA A 369 -11.63 14.05 -20.57
N GLN A 370 -12.79 14.21 -21.21
CA GLN A 370 -14.13 14.26 -20.61
C GLN A 370 -14.77 12.87 -20.50
N VAL A 371 -14.42 11.95 -21.42
CA VAL A 371 -14.91 10.57 -21.43
C VAL A 371 -13.74 9.61 -21.67
N VAL A 372 -13.62 8.61 -20.81
CA VAL A 372 -12.66 7.51 -20.92
C VAL A 372 -13.41 6.19 -20.86
N ILE A 373 -13.35 5.39 -21.93
CA ILE A 373 -13.85 4.02 -21.94
C ILE A 373 -12.66 3.09 -22.10
N ALA A 374 -12.52 2.05 -21.28
CA ALA A 374 -11.39 1.14 -21.43
C ALA A 374 -11.67 -0.23 -20.82
N PRO A 375 -11.11 -1.31 -21.38
CA PRO A 375 -11.03 -2.57 -20.67
C PRO A 375 -10.03 -2.50 -19.50
N HIS A 376 -10.33 -3.23 -18.43
CA HIS A 376 -9.58 -3.21 -17.18
C HIS A 376 -8.09 -3.55 -17.40
N GLY A 377 -7.19 -2.67 -16.96
CA GLY A 377 -5.75 -2.95 -16.96
C GLY A 377 -4.89 -1.71 -16.73
N ALA A 378 -3.56 -1.88 -16.80
CA ALA A 378 -2.59 -0.87 -16.34
C ALA A 378 -2.71 0.51 -17.03
N GLY A 379 -3.29 0.58 -18.23
CA GLY A 379 -3.56 1.86 -18.90
C GLY A 379 -4.52 2.77 -18.12
N LEU A 380 -5.45 2.20 -17.35
CA LEU A 380 -6.38 2.95 -16.50
C LEU A 380 -5.70 3.59 -15.27
N THR A 381 -4.43 3.29 -15.00
CA THR A 381 -3.65 4.07 -14.01
C THR A 381 -3.60 5.54 -14.41
N ASN A 382 -3.63 5.86 -15.71
CA ASN A 382 -3.62 7.23 -16.20
C ASN A 382 -4.91 8.01 -15.90
N LEU A 383 -5.97 7.37 -15.37
CA LEU A 383 -7.14 8.08 -14.84
C LEU A 383 -6.76 9.12 -13.77
N LEU A 384 -5.63 8.93 -13.09
CA LEU A 384 -5.12 9.90 -12.12
C LEU A 384 -4.86 11.29 -12.71
N PHE A 385 -4.68 11.40 -14.04
CA PHE A 385 -4.47 12.66 -14.73
C PHE A 385 -5.77 13.36 -15.12
N CYS A 386 -6.89 12.64 -15.17
CA CYS A 386 -8.20 13.17 -15.55
C CYS A 386 -8.63 14.32 -14.63
N ASN A 387 -9.46 15.22 -15.17
CA ASN A 387 -10.09 16.27 -14.37
C ASN A 387 -11.29 15.71 -13.59
N SER A 388 -11.61 16.38 -12.49
CA SER A 388 -12.80 16.03 -11.70
C SER A 388 -14.04 16.08 -12.60
N GLY A 389 -14.91 15.08 -12.45
CA GLY A 389 -16.11 14.91 -13.26
C GLY A 389 -15.90 14.21 -14.61
N THR A 390 -14.67 13.84 -15.01
CA THR A 390 -14.45 12.99 -16.19
C THR A 390 -15.24 11.69 -16.03
N LYS A 391 -15.96 11.28 -17.08
CA LYS A 391 -16.75 10.06 -17.12
C LYS A 391 -15.88 8.88 -17.47
N VAL A 392 -15.92 7.84 -16.66
CA VAL A 392 -15.12 6.63 -16.85
C VAL A 392 -16.05 5.44 -17.00
N ILE A 393 -15.99 4.74 -18.13
CA ILE A 393 -16.62 3.43 -18.30
C ILE A 393 -15.53 2.37 -18.33
N GLU A 394 -15.43 1.61 -17.25
CA GLU A 394 -14.51 0.49 -17.15
C GLU A 394 -15.19 -0.82 -17.60
N LEU A 395 -14.62 -1.45 -18.63
CA LEU A 395 -15.06 -2.75 -19.12
C LEU A 395 -14.27 -3.83 -18.37
N MET A 396 -14.96 -4.71 -17.65
CA MET A 396 -14.33 -5.75 -16.81
C MET A 396 -14.70 -7.14 -17.29
N SER A 397 -13.72 -8.03 -17.32
CA SER A 397 -14.00 -9.46 -17.45
C SER A 397 -14.59 -9.97 -16.13
N PRO A 398 -15.63 -10.81 -16.17
CA PRO A 398 -16.20 -11.41 -14.97
C PRO A 398 -15.18 -12.28 -14.21
N ASP A 399 -14.13 -12.77 -14.89
CA ASP A 399 -13.05 -13.57 -14.29
C ASP A 399 -11.97 -12.73 -13.58
N ALA A 400 -12.08 -11.39 -13.64
CA ALA A 400 -11.00 -10.50 -13.23
C ALA A 400 -11.49 -9.17 -12.62
N VAL A 401 -12.62 -9.18 -11.91
CA VAL A 401 -13.15 -7.96 -11.27
C VAL A 401 -12.20 -7.46 -10.18
N ARG A 402 -11.77 -6.21 -10.32
CA ARG A 402 -10.78 -5.59 -9.43
C ARG A 402 -11.18 -4.15 -9.12
N PRO A 403 -11.23 -3.74 -7.84
CA PRO A 403 -11.74 -2.41 -7.47
C PRO A 403 -10.70 -1.29 -7.59
N CYS A 404 -9.51 -1.53 -8.16
CA CYS A 404 -8.43 -0.55 -8.09
C CYS A 404 -8.77 0.76 -8.82
N TYR A 405 -9.37 0.70 -10.01
CA TYR A 405 -9.69 1.93 -10.76
C TYR A 405 -11.00 2.58 -10.32
N TYR A 406 -11.91 1.82 -9.70
CA TYR A 406 -13.01 2.36 -8.89
C TYR A 406 -12.50 3.26 -7.76
N HIS A 407 -11.53 2.80 -6.97
CA HIS A 407 -10.93 3.62 -5.91
C HIS A 407 -10.13 4.79 -6.47
N LEU A 408 -9.36 4.59 -7.55
CA LEU A 408 -8.59 5.66 -8.19
C LEU A 408 -9.53 6.78 -8.67
N SER A 409 -10.65 6.39 -9.28
CA SER A 409 -11.68 7.32 -9.73
C SER A 409 -12.26 8.13 -8.59
N ASN A 410 -12.56 7.49 -7.45
CA ASN A 410 -13.00 8.18 -6.25
C ASN A 410 -11.97 9.19 -5.73
N HIS A 411 -10.69 8.82 -5.67
CA HIS A 411 -9.61 9.74 -5.25
C HIS A 411 -9.44 10.93 -6.18
N CYS A 412 -9.78 10.79 -7.46
CA CYS A 412 -9.68 11.85 -8.46
C CYS A 412 -11.03 12.53 -8.74
N SER A 413 -12.08 12.20 -7.98
CA SER A 413 -13.45 12.71 -8.15
C SER A 413 -14.00 12.50 -9.57
N LEU A 414 -13.75 11.32 -10.15
CA LEU A 414 -14.26 10.94 -11.47
C LEU A 414 -15.64 10.28 -11.37
N ASP A 415 -16.43 10.43 -12.42
CA ASP A 415 -17.76 9.84 -12.52
C ASP A 415 -17.65 8.41 -13.06
N TYR A 416 -17.62 7.43 -12.15
CA TYR A 416 -17.22 6.06 -12.45
C TYR A 416 -18.40 5.11 -12.74
N TYR A 417 -18.29 4.43 -13.87
CA TYR A 417 -19.20 3.42 -14.37
C TYR A 417 -18.43 2.13 -14.69
N TYR A 418 -19.10 0.98 -14.61
CA TYR A 418 -18.51 -0.28 -15.09
C TYR A 418 -19.51 -1.15 -15.84
N LEU A 419 -18.98 -1.97 -16.76
CA LEU A 419 -19.71 -2.99 -17.48
C LEU A 419 -18.95 -4.31 -17.41
N LEU A 420 -19.60 -5.36 -16.92
CA LEU A 420 -19.12 -6.74 -17.09
C LEU A 420 -19.36 -7.21 -18.52
N GLY A 421 -18.30 -7.73 -19.15
CA GLY A 421 -18.39 -8.45 -20.40
C GLY A 421 -18.77 -9.92 -20.20
N GLU A 422 -18.82 -10.66 -21.30
CA GLU A 422 -19.01 -12.10 -21.34
C GLU A 422 -17.64 -12.79 -21.42
N SER A 423 -17.37 -13.78 -20.56
CA SER A 423 -16.10 -14.51 -20.55
C SER A 423 -15.94 -15.32 -21.84
N VAL A 424 -14.76 -15.22 -22.46
CA VAL A 424 -14.36 -16.04 -23.62
C VAL A 424 -13.20 -16.98 -23.27
N ASP A 425 -12.18 -16.45 -22.59
CA ASP A 425 -11.02 -17.20 -22.12
C ASP A 425 -10.73 -16.77 -20.69
N ALA A 426 -11.13 -17.57 -19.71
CA ALA A 426 -10.95 -17.26 -18.29
C ALA A 426 -9.46 -17.20 -17.87
N ALA A 427 -8.56 -17.90 -18.58
CA ALA A 427 -7.13 -17.89 -18.27
C ALA A 427 -6.50 -16.56 -18.69
N LYS A 428 -6.89 -16.02 -19.84
CA LYS A 428 -6.49 -14.68 -20.31
C LYS A 428 -7.38 -13.57 -19.76
N GLN A 429 -8.54 -13.93 -19.24
CA GLN A 429 -9.60 -13.02 -18.80
C GLN A 429 -10.12 -12.17 -19.96
N ASP A 430 -10.12 -12.73 -21.18
CA ASP A 430 -10.61 -12.04 -22.37
C ASP A 430 -12.14 -12.10 -22.40
N MET A 431 -12.76 -11.07 -22.99
CA MET A 431 -14.20 -10.88 -22.93
C MET A 431 -14.80 -10.37 -24.23
N ILE A 432 -16.10 -10.63 -24.42
CA ILE A 432 -16.94 -9.96 -25.41
C ILE A 432 -17.77 -8.89 -24.70
N ILE A 433 -17.97 -7.75 -25.36
CA ILE A 433 -18.79 -6.65 -24.84
C ILE A 433 -20.10 -6.59 -25.62
N ASN A 434 -21.21 -6.72 -24.91
CA ASN A 434 -22.53 -6.52 -25.47
C ASN A 434 -22.76 -5.02 -25.77
N ILE A 435 -22.97 -4.69 -27.05
CA ILE A 435 -23.09 -3.31 -27.53
C ILE A 435 -24.37 -2.63 -27.01
N ASP A 436 -25.47 -3.37 -26.84
CA ASP A 436 -26.72 -2.81 -26.32
C ASP A 436 -26.56 -2.40 -24.85
N LEU A 437 -25.93 -3.24 -24.03
CA LEU A 437 -25.61 -2.90 -22.63
C LEU A 437 -24.61 -1.76 -22.53
N LEU A 438 -23.62 -1.70 -23.42
CA LEU A 438 -22.68 -0.57 -23.49
C LEU A 438 -23.41 0.73 -23.87
N SER A 439 -24.29 0.68 -24.85
CA SER A 439 -25.17 1.79 -25.25
C SER A 439 -26.01 2.29 -24.07
N ASP A 440 -26.66 1.39 -23.34
CA ASP A 440 -27.49 1.77 -22.20
C ASP A 440 -26.67 2.35 -21.04
N LEU A 441 -25.46 1.83 -20.82
CA LEU A 441 -24.54 2.40 -19.83
C LEU A 441 -24.04 3.80 -20.24
N MET A 442 -23.78 4.01 -21.54
CA MET A 442 -23.44 5.34 -22.07
C MET A 442 -24.58 6.34 -21.90
N LYS A 443 -25.83 5.92 -22.14
CA LYS A 443 -27.02 6.75 -21.85
C LYS A 443 -27.12 7.08 -20.37
N LEU A 444 -26.91 6.09 -19.49
CA LEU A 444 -26.86 6.31 -18.03
C LEU A 444 -25.75 7.30 -17.64
N ALA A 445 -24.64 7.29 -18.36
CA ALA A 445 -23.54 8.23 -18.17
C ALA A 445 -23.81 9.63 -18.78
N GLY A 446 -24.86 9.79 -19.58
CA GLY A 446 -25.13 11.03 -20.32
C GLY A 446 -24.14 11.27 -21.46
N ILE A 447 -23.62 10.20 -22.05
CA ILE A 447 -22.75 10.26 -23.23
C ILE A 447 -23.64 10.09 -24.47
N SER A 448 -23.72 11.15 -25.27
CA SER A 448 -24.54 11.26 -26.49
C SER A 448 -23.72 11.64 -27.71
#